data_AF-A0A970GDB5-F1
#
_entry.id   AF-A0A970GDB5-F1
#
_cell.length_a   1.000
_cell.length_b   1.000
_cell.length_c   1.000
_cell.angle_alpha   90.00
_cell.angle_beta   90.00
_cell.angle_gamma   90.00
#
_symmetry.space_group_name_H-M   'P 1'
#
loop_
_entity.id
_entity.type
_entity.pdbx_description
1 polymer ?
#
loop_
_entity_poly.entity_id
_entity_poly.type
_entity_poly.pdbx_seq_one_letter_code
_entity_poly.pdbx_strand_id
1 'polypeptide(L)'
;SLLAPETQAQQIMKLALNIGLQQAADEFGISYTLTPAMSPDSLIVPANDIKGKLMKYLEIANSGDIIEPLYSAELSAWLIFEVVEKQSKEYLPLEEVKPQIVQILSKERRKDQNKQIVERWLINQNIPANYQWEKLEQVTIDSLWQGKPLTRIYYQAVKAYLEKANPPQITEGEVIIVPKVTAFRPQKTKISPERIKTIYTQNLPEDWFNSWMDEQVKKAKVVINTKP
;
A
#
# COMPACT_ATOMS: atom_id res chain seq x y z
N SER A 1 34.09 -34.93 16.66
CA SER A 1 33.10 -35.84 16.05
C SER A 1 33.63 -36.22 14.66
N LEU A 2 33.93 -37.50 14.42
CA LEU A 2 34.58 -38.02 13.21
C LEU A 2 33.53 -38.50 12.19
N LEU A 3 32.63 -37.62 11.77
CA LEU A 3 31.78 -37.88 10.61
C LEU A 3 32.37 -37.14 9.42
N ALA A 4 32.45 -37.82 8.26
CA ALA A 4 32.86 -37.16 7.03
C ALA A 4 31.90 -35.99 6.74
N PRO A 5 32.40 -34.83 6.27
CA PRO A 5 31.57 -33.64 6.03
C PRO A 5 30.35 -33.91 5.14
N GLU A 6 30.48 -34.84 4.18
CA GLU A 6 29.39 -35.32 3.34
C GLU A 6 28.28 -36.03 4.15
N THR A 7 28.67 -36.94 5.06
CA THR A 7 27.73 -37.68 5.90
C THR A 7 26.96 -36.74 6.83
N GLN A 8 27.64 -35.71 7.34
CA GLN A 8 27.01 -34.67 8.14
C GLN A 8 25.99 -33.86 7.31
N ALA A 9 26.35 -33.47 6.08
CA ALA A 9 25.44 -32.76 5.18
C ALA A 9 24.19 -33.61 4.83
N GLN A 10 24.36 -34.92 4.62
CA GLN A 10 23.23 -35.84 4.40
C GLN A 10 22.32 -35.96 5.64
N GLN A 11 22.89 -35.95 6.85
CA GLN A 11 22.10 -35.98 8.09
C GLN A 11 21.30 -34.69 8.29
N ILE A 12 21.91 -33.54 8.01
CA ILE A 12 21.23 -32.24 8.05
C ILE A 12 20.07 -32.21 7.06
N MET A 13 20.28 -32.67 5.82
CA MET A 13 19.21 -32.77 4.81
C MET A 13 18.06 -33.66 5.30
N LYS A 14 18.36 -34.85 5.84
CA LYS A 14 17.33 -35.77 6.38
C LYS A 14 16.53 -35.15 7.51
N LEU A 15 17.17 -34.37 8.38
CA LEU A 15 16.48 -33.64 9.43
C LEU A 15 15.63 -32.51 8.84
N ALA A 16 16.19 -31.74 7.92
CA ALA A 16 15.53 -30.62 7.25
C ALA A 16 14.25 -31.06 6.51
N LEU A 17 14.22 -32.26 5.92
CA LEU A 17 13.01 -32.83 5.30
C LEU A 17 11.84 -33.02 6.30
N ASN A 18 12.11 -33.09 7.61
CA ASN A 18 11.08 -33.24 8.63
C ASN A 18 10.71 -31.93 9.33
N ILE A 19 11.69 -31.03 9.55
CA ILE A 19 11.51 -29.83 10.40
C ILE A 19 11.81 -28.50 9.67
N GLY A 20 12.17 -28.54 8.39
CA GLY A 20 12.63 -27.38 7.62
C GLY A 20 14.12 -27.09 7.80
N LEU A 21 14.75 -26.43 6.81
CA LEU A 21 16.21 -26.25 6.79
C LEU A 21 16.69 -25.29 7.88
N GLN A 22 15.90 -24.27 8.21
CA GLN A 22 16.25 -23.32 9.27
C GLN A 22 16.36 -24.01 10.64
N GLN A 23 15.35 -24.80 11.02
CA GLN A 23 15.35 -25.52 12.31
C GLN A 23 16.44 -26.59 12.33
N ALA A 24 16.69 -27.28 11.21
CA ALA A 24 17.79 -28.24 11.11
C ALA A 24 19.16 -27.54 11.23
N ALA A 25 19.34 -26.35 10.66
CA ALA A 25 20.58 -25.59 10.81
C ALA A 25 20.83 -25.21 12.28
N ASP A 26 19.79 -24.78 13.00
CA ASP A 26 19.86 -24.44 14.43
C ASP A 26 20.27 -25.65 15.29
N GLU A 27 19.67 -26.83 15.05
CA GLU A 27 19.99 -28.08 15.76
C GLU A 27 21.45 -28.52 15.57
N PHE A 28 22.01 -28.28 14.38
CA PHE A 28 23.40 -28.60 14.07
C PHE A 28 24.38 -27.45 14.36
N GLY A 29 23.88 -26.29 14.83
CA GLY A 29 24.70 -25.12 15.13
C GLY A 29 25.36 -24.48 13.90
N ILE A 30 24.70 -24.54 12.73
CA ILE A 30 25.21 -24.03 11.45
C ILE A 30 24.43 -22.77 11.06
N SER A 31 25.09 -21.83 10.38
CA SER A 31 24.46 -20.60 9.91
C SER A 31 23.46 -20.87 8.78
N TYR A 32 22.21 -20.43 8.98
CA TYR A 32 21.19 -20.35 7.95
C TYR A 32 21.19 -18.96 7.30
N THR A 33 21.18 -18.91 5.97
CA THR A 33 21.11 -17.66 5.20
C THR A 33 19.91 -17.69 4.27
N LEU A 34 18.96 -16.78 4.48
CA LEU A 34 17.86 -16.57 3.54
C LEU A 34 18.35 -15.68 2.39
N THR A 35 18.35 -16.22 1.17
CA THR A 35 18.69 -15.45 -0.03
C THR A 35 17.48 -14.65 -0.54
N PRO A 36 17.68 -13.43 -1.06
CA PRO A 36 16.64 -12.71 -1.79
C PRO A 36 16.25 -13.47 -3.08
N ALA A 37 15.17 -13.03 -3.73
CA ALA A 37 14.63 -13.68 -4.93
C ALA A 37 15.72 -14.01 -5.97
N MET A 38 15.85 -15.29 -6.31
CA MET A 38 16.85 -15.81 -7.24
C MET A 38 16.22 -15.98 -8.64
N SER A 39 16.91 -15.48 -9.65
CA SER A 39 16.60 -15.67 -11.08
C SER A 39 17.77 -16.38 -11.79
N PRO A 40 17.56 -16.95 -12.99
CA PRO A 40 18.63 -17.45 -13.88
C PRO A 40 19.87 -16.55 -13.96
N ASP A 41 19.63 -15.23 -14.04
CA ASP A 41 20.66 -14.20 -14.18
C ASP A 41 21.22 -13.70 -12.84
N SER A 42 20.74 -14.23 -11.71
CA SER A 42 21.16 -13.78 -10.39
C SER A 42 22.63 -14.14 -10.13
N LEU A 43 23.34 -13.17 -9.55
CA LEU A 43 24.71 -13.30 -9.05
C LEU A 43 24.75 -13.78 -7.59
N ILE A 44 23.59 -14.07 -7.00
CA ILE A 44 23.42 -14.35 -5.57
C ILE A 44 23.75 -15.82 -5.24
N VAL A 45 24.16 -16.62 -6.23
CA VAL A 45 24.57 -18.01 -6.02
C VAL A 45 25.91 -18.01 -5.24
N PRO A 46 26.00 -18.72 -4.10
CA PRO A 46 27.16 -18.64 -3.20
C PRO A 46 28.47 -19.14 -3.83
N ALA A 47 28.43 -20.00 -4.85
CA ALA A 47 29.60 -20.44 -5.60
C ALA A 47 29.27 -20.74 -7.07
N ASN A 48 30.18 -20.36 -7.97
CA ASN A 48 29.92 -20.46 -9.42
C ASN A 48 29.97 -21.91 -9.92
N ASP A 49 30.74 -22.76 -9.24
CA ASP A 49 30.95 -24.16 -9.60
C ASP A 49 29.69 -25.03 -9.44
N ILE A 50 28.78 -24.66 -8.52
CA ILE A 50 27.50 -25.35 -8.31
C ILE A 50 26.32 -24.73 -9.06
N LYS A 51 26.47 -23.51 -9.63
CA LYS A 51 25.38 -22.74 -10.25
C LYS A 51 24.60 -23.56 -11.28
N GLY A 52 25.30 -24.23 -12.19
CA GLY A 52 24.64 -25.01 -13.25
C GLY A 52 23.78 -26.18 -12.74
N LYS A 53 24.18 -26.82 -11.62
CA LYS A 53 23.41 -27.90 -10.99
C LYS A 53 22.22 -27.34 -10.22
N LEU A 54 22.44 -26.25 -9.48
CA LEU A 54 21.41 -25.57 -8.71
C LEU A 54 20.28 -25.07 -9.62
N MET A 55 20.59 -24.40 -10.73
CA MET A 55 19.55 -23.85 -11.63
C MET A 55 18.67 -24.95 -12.26
N LYS A 56 19.27 -26.07 -12.68
CA LYS A 56 18.52 -27.22 -13.21
C LYS A 56 17.54 -27.79 -12.19
N TYR A 57 17.93 -27.83 -10.91
CA TYR A 57 17.04 -28.29 -9.85
C TYR A 57 15.91 -27.27 -9.60
N LEU A 58 16.25 -25.97 -9.50
CA LEU A 58 15.28 -24.91 -9.23
C LEU A 58 14.19 -24.77 -10.31
N GLU A 59 14.49 -25.14 -11.57
CA GLU A 59 13.48 -25.18 -12.64
C GLU A 59 12.30 -26.12 -12.31
N ILE A 60 12.61 -27.30 -11.75
CA ILE A 60 11.63 -28.36 -11.48
C ILE A 60 11.14 -28.39 -10.03
N ALA A 61 11.88 -27.80 -9.09
CA ALA A 61 11.56 -27.80 -7.66
C ALA A 61 10.27 -27.02 -7.35
N ASN A 62 9.58 -27.39 -6.28
CA ASN A 62 8.44 -26.69 -5.71
C ASN A 62 8.82 -26.01 -4.39
N SER A 63 7.97 -25.10 -3.90
CA SER A 63 8.15 -24.51 -2.57
C SER A 63 8.15 -25.62 -1.49
N GLY A 64 9.12 -25.57 -0.58
CA GLY A 64 9.37 -26.58 0.45
C GLY A 64 10.34 -27.69 0.04
N ASP A 65 10.72 -27.77 -1.24
CA ASP A 65 11.68 -28.79 -1.68
C ASP A 65 13.09 -28.46 -1.18
N ILE A 66 13.78 -29.49 -0.70
CA ILE A 66 15.16 -29.43 -0.21
C ILE A 66 16.06 -30.18 -1.18
N ILE A 67 17.12 -29.51 -1.63
CA ILE A 67 18.09 -30.05 -2.59
C ILE A 67 19.06 -31.00 -1.88
N GLU A 68 19.46 -32.07 -2.56
CA GLU A 68 20.58 -32.90 -2.12
C GLU A 68 21.85 -32.04 -1.89
N PRO A 69 22.68 -32.36 -0.89
CA PRO A 69 23.89 -31.61 -0.60
C PRO A 69 24.77 -31.45 -1.83
N LEU A 70 25.08 -30.20 -2.18
CA LEU A 70 25.97 -29.86 -3.28
C LEU A 70 27.35 -29.48 -2.72
N TYR A 71 28.37 -30.23 -3.10
CA TYR A 71 29.75 -29.85 -2.79
C TYR A 71 30.22 -28.73 -3.71
N SER A 72 30.68 -27.63 -3.11
CA SER A 72 31.43 -26.58 -3.78
C SER A 72 32.93 -26.74 -3.48
N ALA A 73 33.72 -26.90 -4.53
CA ALA A 73 35.18 -26.90 -4.45
C ALA A 73 35.72 -25.48 -4.17
N GLU A 74 35.04 -24.45 -4.69
CA GLU A 74 35.40 -23.04 -4.48
C GLU A 74 35.34 -22.66 -3.00
N LEU A 75 34.29 -23.09 -2.30
CA LEU A 75 34.12 -22.84 -0.87
C LEU A 75 34.66 -23.97 0.02
N SER A 76 35.09 -25.09 -0.58
CA SER A 76 35.45 -26.33 0.13
C SER A 76 34.39 -26.75 1.15
N ALA A 77 33.11 -26.64 0.77
CA ALA A 77 31.97 -26.80 1.66
C ALA A 77 30.79 -27.52 0.98
N TRP A 78 29.99 -28.22 1.78
CA TRP A 78 28.72 -28.79 1.35
C TRP A 78 27.59 -27.81 1.62
N LEU A 79 26.79 -27.53 0.59
CA LEU A 79 25.70 -26.58 0.63
C LEU A 79 24.37 -27.31 0.48
N ILE A 80 23.40 -26.94 1.32
CA ILE A 80 22.03 -27.46 1.29
C ILE A 80 21.12 -26.27 1.06
N PHE A 81 20.15 -26.44 0.17
CA PHE A 81 19.25 -25.37 -0.24
C PHE A 81 17.81 -25.82 -0.02
N GLU A 82 16.97 -24.89 0.43
CA GLU A 82 15.52 -25.06 0.53
C GLU A 82 14.84 -24.01 -0.36
N VAL A 83 13.87 -24.44 -1.16
CA VAL A 83 13.07 -23.53 -1.97
C VAL A 83 11.97 -22.95 -1.09
N VAL A 84 12.21 -21.78 -0.50
CA VAL A 84 11.22 -21.14 0.40
C VAL A 84 9.96 -20.73 -0.36
N GLU A 85 10.11 -20.15 -1.55
CA GLU A 85 8.99 -19.69 -2.36
C GLU A 85 9.34 -19.79 -3.85
N LYS A 86 8.45 -20.42 -4.64
CA LYS A 86 8.50 -20.40 -6.09
C LYS A 86 7.49 -19.40 -6.65
N GLN A 87 8.00 -18.32 -7.24
CA GLN A 87 7.18 -17.36 -7.97
C GLN A 87 7.21 -17.68 -9.47
N SER A 88 6.12 -18.21 -10.01
CA SER A 88 5.90 -18.22 -11.45
C SER A 88 5.59 -16.80 -11.90
N LYS A 89 6.55 -16.14 -12.56
CA LYS A 89 6.25 -14.89 -13.27
C LYS A 89 5.56 -15.24 -14.57
N GLU A 90 4.25 -15.37 -14.52
CA GLU A 90 3.42 -15.35 -15.73
C GLU A 90 3.39 -13.92 -16.24
N TYR A 91 4.07 -13.69 -17.36
CA TYR A 91 4.01 -12.41 -18.05
C TYR A 91 2.93 -12.51 -19.12
N LEU A 92 1.90 -11.67 -19.00
CA LEU A 92 0.96 -11.49 -20.10
C LEU A 92 1.63 -10.62 -21.19
N PRO A 93 1.43 -10.94 -22.47
CA PRO A 93 1.91 -10.12 -23.58
C PRO A 93 1.44 -8.67 -23.44
N LEU A 94 2.29 -7.72 -23.85
CA LEU A 94 1.96 -6.29 -23.80
C LEU A 94 0.62 -6.00 -24.48
N GLU A 95 0.31 -6.66 -25.59
CA GLU A 95 -0.91 -6.38 -26.34
C GLU A 95 -2.20 -6.80 -25.62
N GLU A 96 -2.11 -7.74 -24.68
CA GLU A 96 -3.25 -8.14 -23.84
C GLU A 96 -3.50 -7.16 -22.69
N VAL A 97 -2.42 -6.61 -22.12
CA VAL A 97 -2.49 -5.71 -20.95
C VAL A 97 -2.55 -4.23 -21.33
N LYS A 98 -2.08 -3.86 -22.53
CA LYS A 98 -2.01 -2.48 -23.01
C LYS A 98 -3.35 -1.75 -22.98
N PRO A 99 -4.50 -2.34 -23.39
CA PRO A 99 -5.79 -1.67 -23.25
C PRO A 99 -6.12 -1.31 -21.81
N GLN A 100 -5.84 -2.21 -20.85
CA GLN A 100 -6.10 -1.98 -19.43
C GLN A 100 -5.19 -0.90 -18.86
N ILE A 101 -3.89 -0.95 -19.19
CA ILE A 101 -2.91 0.06 -18.79
C ILE A 101 -3.31 1.43 -19.33
N VAL A 102 -3.67 1.53 -20.61
CA VAL A 102 -4.11 2.79 -21.22
C VAL A 102 -5.37 3.33 -20.56
N GLN A 103 -6.33 2.46 -20.21
CA GLN A 103 -7.54 2.88 -19.50
C GLN A 103 -7.23 3.44 -18.10
N ILE A 104 -6.37 2.76 -17.33
CA ILE A 104 -5.96 3.21 -15.99
C ILE A 104 -5.26 4.56 -16.09
N LEU A 105 -4.24 4.66 -16.94
CA LEU A 105 -3.48 5.91 -17.14
C LEU A 105 -4.37 7.04 -17.65
N SER A 106 -5.31 6.75 -18.54
CA SER A 106 -6.27 7.75 -19.04
C SER A 106 -7.20 8.23 -17.92
N LYS A 107 -7.67 7.34 -17.04
CA LYS A 107 -8.52 7.68 -15.92
C LYS A 107 -7.79 8.56 -14.90
N GLU A 108 -6.56 8.20 -14.55
CA GLU A 108 -5.71 9.01 -13.67
C GLU A 108 -5.44 10.38 -14.27
N ARG A 109 -5.04 10.43 -15.54
CA ARG A 109 -4.79 11.69 -16.24
C ARG A 109 -6.02 12.60 -16.28
N ARG A 110 -7.21 12.06 -16.54
CA ARG A 110 -8.47 12.83 -16.50
C ARG A 110 -8.76 13.37 -15.09
N LYS A 111 -8.54 12.56 -14.05
CA LYS A 111 -8.72 12.99 -12.66
C LYS A 111 -7.82 14.18 -12.32
N ASP A 112 -6.55 14.12 -12.71
CA ASP A 112 -5.59 15.20 -12.46
C ASP A 112 -5.90 16.45 -13.29
N GLN A 113 -6.29 16.29 -14.55
CA GLN A 113 -6.73 17.40 -15.39
C GLN A 113 -7.96 18.10 -14.80
N ASN A 114 -8.95 17.34 -14.33
CA ASN A 114 -10.15 17.89 -13.70
C ASN A 114 -9.80 18.67 -12.43
N LYS A 115 -8.89 18.17 -11.59
CA LYS A 115 -8.41 18.90 -10.40
C LYS A 115 -7.75 20.22 -10.79
N GLN A 116 -6.85 20.21 -11.77
CA GLN A 116 -6.17 21.44 -12.22
C GLN A 116 -7.17 22.46 -12.81
N ILE A 117 -8.17 22.00 -13.55
CA ILE A 117 -9.23 22.88 -14.07
C ILE A 117 -9.99 23.53 -12.91
N VAL A 118 -10.35 22.77 -11.88
CA VAL A 118 -11.05 23.29 -10.69
C VAL A 118 -10.18 24.29 -9.93
N GLU A 119 -8.90 24.00 -9.72
CA GLU A 119 -7.97 24.94 -9.07
C GLU A 119 -7.87 26.26 -9.82
N ARG A 120 -7.76 26.20 -11.15
CA ARG A 120 -7.75 27.40 -12.00
C ARG A 120 -9.07 28.14 -11.93
N TRP A 121 -10.19 27.42 -11.94
CA TRP A 121 -11.54 28.01 -11.85
C TRP A 121 -11.78 28.73 -10.52
N LEU A 122 -11.26 28.18 -9.41
CA LEU A 122 -11.31 28.82 -8.10
C LEU A 122 -10.57 30.17 -8.09
N ILE A 123 -9.48 30.29 -8.85
CA ILE A 123 -8.72 31.54 -9.01
C ILE A 123 -9.43 32.49 -9.99
N ASN A 124 -9.93 31.97 -11.11
CA ASN A 124 -10.60 32.75 -12.14
C ASN A 124 -11.84 32.01 -12.67
N GLN A 125 -13.02 32.49 -12.25
CA GLN A 125 -14.32 31.89 -12.58
C GLN A 125 -14.74 32.10 -14.04
N ASN A 126 -13.99 32.87 -14.83
CA ASN A 126 -14.24 33.09 -16.26
C ASN A 126 -13.56 32.04 -17.16
N ILE A 127 -12.85 31.07 -16.58
CA ILE A 127 -12.19 30.03 -17.36
C ILE A 127 -13.24 29.11 -17.97
N PRO A 128 -13.22 28.90 -19.30
CA PRO A 128 -14.14 27.99 -19.96
C PRO A 128 -13.86 26.56 -19.49
N ALA A 129 -14.80 26.00 -18.75
CA ALA A 129 -14.82 24.61 -18.34
C ALA A 129 -16.23 24.05 -18.55
N ASN A 130 -16.31 22.78 -18.95
CA ASN A 130 -17.59 22.08 -19.03
C ASN A 130 -18.03 21.71 -17.61
N TYR A 131 -18.74 22.62 -16.95
CA TYR A 131 -19.37 22.39 -15.66
C TYR A 131 -20.89 22.57 -15.76
N GLN A 132 -21.61 21.87 -14.88
CA GLN A 132 -23.04 22.05 -14.70
C GLN A 132 -23.28 22.88 -13.44
N TRP A 133 -24.01 23.99 -13.58
CA TRP A 133 -24.46 24.77 -12.43
C TRP A 133 -25.78 24.20 -11.92
N GLU A 134 -25.79 23.78 -10.66
CA GLU A 134 -27.02 23.43 -9.96
C GLU A 134 -27.23 24.37 -8.78
N LYS A 135 -28.32 25.13 -8.84
CA LYS A 135 -28.73 25.99 -7.73
C LYS A 135 -29.62 25.18 -6.80
N LEU A 136 -29.14 24.98 -5.58
CA LEU A 136 -29.93 24.36 -4.52
C LEU A 136 -30.45 25.44 -3.57
N GLU A 137 -31.75 25.47 -3.34
CA GLU A 137 -32.40 26.44 -2.47
C GLU A 137 -32.84 25.78 -1.16
N GLN A 138 -32.79 26.54 -0.06
CA GLN A 138 -33.23 26.11 1.28
C GLN A 138 -32.58 24.80 1.78
N VAL A 139 -31.35 24.52 1.35
CA VAL A 139 -30.59 23.33 1.76
C VAL A 139 -30.25 23.38 3.24
N THR A 140 -30.41 22.25 3.90
CA THR A 140 -29.98 22.00 5.29
C THR A 140 -28.97 20.86 5.34
N ILE A 141 -28.38 20.64 6.52
CA ILE A 141 -27.40 19.57 6.74
C ILE A 141 -27.97 18.15 6.54
N ASP A 142 -29.30 17.99 6.56
CA ASP A 142 -29.99 16.70 6.35
C ASP A 142 -30.57 16.57 4.92
N SER A 143 -30.33 17.55 4.06
CA SER A 143 -30.85 17.53 2.69
C SER A 143 -30.22 16.43 1.86
N LEU A 144 -31.02 15.91 0.92
CA LEU A 144 -30.57 14.95 -0.08
C LEU A 144 -30.49 15.64 -1.45
N TRP A 145 -29.50 15.26 -2.25
CA TRP A 145 -29.40 15.64 -3.65
C TRP A 145 -29.27 14.39 -4.50
N GLN A 146 -30.20 14.18 -5.43
CA GLN A 146 -30.29 12.97 -6.24
C GLN A 146 -30.28 11.68 -5.39
N GLY A 147 -30.93 11.71 -4.22
CA GLY A 147 -30.98 10.58 -3.27
C GLY A 147 -29.73 10.40 -2.41
N LYS A 148 -28.68 11.21 -2.58
CA LYS A 148 -27.45 11.16 -1.77
C LYS A 148 -27.45 12.21 -0.66
N PRO A 149 -26.94 11.88 0.53
CA PRO A 149 -26.85 12.83 1.63
C PRO A 149 -25.85 13.95 1.33
N LEU A 150 -26.29 15.21 1.48
CA LEU A 150 -25.43 16.38 1.34
C LEU A 150 -24.68 16.74 2.63
N THR A 151 -24.86 16.00 3.72
CA THR A 151 -24.34 16.32 5.06
C THR A 151 -22.88 16.77 5.06
N ARG A 152 -22.00 16.02 4.38
CA ARG A 152 -20.57 16.35 4.30
C ARG A 152 -20.29 17.59 3.46
N ILE A 153 -20.90 17.67 2.29
CA ILE A 153 -20.78 18.80 1.36
C ILE A 153 -21.27 20.08 2.03
N TYR A 154 -22.43 20.03 2.66
CA TYR A 154 -23.03 21.15 3.39
C TYR A 154 -22.12 21.62 4.53
N TYR A 155 -21.64 20.70 5.38
CA TYR A 155 -20.78 21.05 6.50
C TYR A 155 -19.49 21.74 6.03
N GLN A 156 -18.78 21.16 5.08
CA GLN A 156 -17.53 21.70 4.57
C GLN A 156 -17.72 23.06 3.87
N ALA A 157 -18.80 23.20 3.09
CA ALA A 157 -19.11 24.44 2.38
C ALA A 157 -19.45 25.58 3.34
N VAL A 158 -20.29 25.32 4.35
CA VAL A 158 -20.68 26.32 5.36
C VAL A 158 -19.48 26.68 6.23
N LYS A 159 -18.66 25.71 6.64
CA LYS A 159 -17.42 25.96 7.39
C LYS A 159 -16.49 26.90 6.61
N ALA A 160 -16.19 26.58 5.34
CA ALA A 160 -15.35 27.42 4.51
C ALA A 160 -15.94 28.83 4.30
N TYR A 161 -17.25 28.94 4.11
CA TYR A 161 -17.95 30.23 4.00
C TYR A 161 -17.79 31.08 5.27
N LEU A 162 -17.98 30.48 6.45
CA LEU A 162 -17.85 31.16 7.74
C LEU A 162 -16.40 31.57 8.03
N GLU A 163 -15.43 30.73 7.65
CA GLU A 163 -13.99 30.99 7.78
C GLU A 163 -13.45 31.94 6.70
N LYS A 164 -14.28 32.36 5.73
CA LYS A 164 -13.88 33.12 4.53
C LYS A 164 -12.75 32.44 3.74
N ALA A 165 -12.71 31.11 3.78
CA ALA A 165 -11.78 30.29 3.04
C ALA A 165 -12.30 30.03 1.61
N ASN A 166 -11.42 29.49 0.75
CA ASN A 166 -11.83 29.05 -0.58
C ASN A 166 -12.86 27.92 -0.49
N PRO A 167 -13.81 27.83 -1.44
CA PRO A 167 -14.73 26.72 -1.53
C PRO A 167 -13.99 25.37 -1.52
N PRO A 168 -14.46 24.38 -0.73
CA PRO A 168 -13.84 23.06 -0.69
C PRO A 168 -14.01 22.35 -2.04
N GLN A 169 -13.09 21.44 -2.36
CA GLN A 169 -13.20 20.57 -3.52
C GLN A 169 -13.54 19.16 -3.03
N ILE A 170 -14.70 18.64 -3.43
CA ILE A 170 -15.20 17.35 -2.93
C ILE A 170 -15.31 16.41 -4.11
N THR A 171 -14.53 15.32 -4.09
CA THR A 171 -14.56 14.31 -5.16
C THR A 171 -15.59 13.24 -4.83
N GLU A 172 -16.56 13.05 -5.72
CA GLU A 172 -17.57 11.99 -5.67
C GLU A 172 -17.47 11.17 -6.96
N GLY A 173 -16.78 10.03 -6.89
CA GLY A 173 -16.45 9.22 -8.07
C GLY A 173 -15.51 9.95 -9.02
N GLU A 174 -15.95 10.20 -10.27
CA GLU A 174 -15.18 10.93 -11.29
C GLU A 174 -15.52 12.43 -11.35
N VAL A 175 -16.47 12.88 -10.53
CA VAL A 175 -16.94 14.27 -10.50
C VAL A 175 -16.32 15.02 -9.33
N ILE A 176 -15.89 16.25 -9.58
CA ILE A 176 -15.46 17.18 -8.53
C ILE A 176 -16.57 18.19 -8.31
N ILE A 177 -17.10 18.22 -7.09
CA ILE A 177 -18.14 19.13 -6.64
C ILE A 177 -17.48 20.30 -5.92
N VAL A 178 -17.83 21.52 -6.33
CA VAL A 178 -17.35 22.76 -5.72
C VAL A 178 -18.55 23.54 -5.18
N PRO A 179 -18.92 23.35 -3.90
CA PRO A 179 -20.09 24.00 -3.33
C PRO A 179 -19.80 25.48 -3.04
N LYS A 180 -20.61 26.37 -3.62
CA LYS A 180 -20.54 27.82 -3.38
C LYS A 180 -21.74 28.26 -2.56
N VAL A 181 -21.51 28.69 -1.32
CA VAL A 181 -22.55 29.26 -0.46
C VAL A 181 -22.76 30.73 -0.84
N THR A 182 -23.96 31.06 -1.31
CA THR A 182 -24.35 32.43 -1.68
C THR A 182 -24.98 33.19 -0.52
N ALA A 183 -25.73 32.48 0.33
CA ALA A 183 -26.34 33.03 1.53
C ALA A 183 -26.41 31.97 2.63
N PHE A 184 -26.14 32.38 3.87
CA PHE A 184 -26.28 31.52 5.04
C PHE A 184 -27.16 32.21 6.09
N ARG A 185 -28.19 31.50 6.57
CA ARG A 185 -29.11 31.99 7.61
C ARG A 185 -29.16 30.97 8.75
N PRO A 186 -28.44 31.20 9.86
CA PRO A 186 -28.44 30.26 10.97
C PRO A 186 -29.80 30.25 11.67
N GLN A 187 -30.34 29.06 11.93
CA GLN A 187 -31.51 28.90 12.80
C GLN A 187 -31.08 28.91 14.26
N LYS A 188 -31.80 29.64 15.12
CA LYS A 188 -31.54 29.74 16.57
C LYS A 188 -32.14 28.56 17.35
N THR A 189 -32.05 27.36 16.81
CA THR A 189 -32.64 26.15 17.41
C THR A 189 -31.61 25.44 18.28
N LYS A 190 -32.00 24.99 19.48
CA LYS A 190 -31.11 24.22 20.36
C LYS A 190 -30.90 22.82 19.75
N ILE A 191 -29.66 22.50 19.39
CA ILE A 191 -29.29 21.21 18.78
C ILE A 191 -28.86 20.24 19.89
N SER A 192 -29.22 18.96 19.76
CA SER A 192 -28.82 17.93 20.72
C SER A 192 -27.32 17.62 20.65
N PRO A 193 -26.65 17.34 21.78
CA PRO A 193 -25.22 16.97 21.80
C PRO A 193 -24.91 15.74 20.94
N GLU A 194 -25.81 14.76 20.90
CA GLU A 194 -25.67 13.53 20.12
C GLU A 194 -25.62 13.83 18.63
N ARG A 195 -26.46 14.76 18.17
CA ARG A 195 -26.48 15.17 16.76
C ARG A 195 -25.20 15.88 16.35
N ILE A 196 -24.65 16.72 17.23
CA ILE A 196 -23.35 17.37 17.01
C ILE A 196 -22.25 16.31 16.88
N LYS A 197 -22.22 15.32 17.79
CA LYS A 197 -21.24 14.23 17.73
C LYS A 197 -21.34 13.45 16.42
N THR A 198 -22.54 13.05 16.02
CA THR A 198 -22.75 12.28 14.79
C THR A 198 -22.24 13.04 13.56
N ILE A 199 -22.62 14.30 13.41
CA ILE A 199 -22.18 15.13 12.28
C ILE A 199 -20.67 15.32 12.31
N TYR A 200 -20.08 15.56 13.49
CA TYR A 200 -18.65 15.72 13.64
C TYR A 200 -17.89 14.46 13.19
N THR A 201 -18.27 13.29 13.69
CA THR A 201 -17.63 12.02 13.35
C THR A 201 -17.75 11.69 11.86
N GLN A 202 -18.91 11.95 11.25
CA GLN A 202 -19.12 11.73 9.81
C GLN A 202 -18.27 12.65 8.91
N ASN A 203 -17.77 13.76 9.44
CA ASN A 203 -17.00 14.75 8.70
C ASN A 203 -15.49 14.72 9.00
N LEU A 204 -15.04 13.79 9.84
CA LEU A 204 -13.61 13.61 10.09
C LEU A 204 -12.89 13.16 8.81
N PRO A 205 -11.70 13.69 8.51
CA PRO A 205 -10.83 13.16 7.46
C PRO A 205 -10.56 11.67 7.67
N GLU A 206 -10.35 10.87 6.62
CA GLU A 206 -10.06 9.43 6.76
C GLU A 206 -8.78 9.17 7.59
N ASP A 207 -7.81 10.07 7.49
CA ASP A 207 -6.53 10.06 8.17
C ASP A 207 -6.52 10.88 9.48
N TRP A 208 -7.69 11.25 10.01
CA TRP A 208 -7.80 12.11 11.20
C TRP A 208 -7.02 11.54 12.39
N PHE A 209 -7.08 10.23 12.58
CA PHE A 209 -6.44 9.56 13.71
C PHE A 209 -4.93 9.63 13.57
N ASN A 210 -4.39 9.36 12.38
CA ASN A 210 -2.96 9.39 12.10
C ASN A 210 -2.41 10.80 12.27
N SER A 211 -3.08 11.81 11.68
CA SER A 211 -2.71 13.21 11.84
C SER A 211 -2.70 13.64 13.30
N TRP A 212 -3.72 13.23 14.07
CA TRP A 212 -3.79 13.51 15.50
C TRP A 212 -2.68 12.79 16.29
N MET A 213 -2.41 11.52 15.98
CA MET A 213 -1.34 10.73 16.59
C MET A 213 0.03 11.36 16.37
N ASP A 214 0.33 11.78 15.14
CA ASP A 214 1.57 12.45 14.80
C ASP A 214 1.77 13.74 15.59
N GLU A 215 0.71 14.52 15.78
CA GLU A 215 0.76 15.70 16.65
C GLU A 215 1.06 15.35 18.11
N GLN A 216 0.47 14.27 18.64
CA GLN A 216 0.74 13.84 20.02
C GLN A 216 2.16 13.30 20.19
N VAL A 217 2.66 12.52 19.23
CA VAL A 217 4.04 12.01 19.23
C VAL A 217 5.02 13.17 19.19
N LYS A 218 4.78 14.20 18.38
CA LYS A 218 5.61 15.42 18.35
C LYS A 218 5.62 16.19 19.68
N LYS A 219 4.51 16.15 20.43
CA LYS A 219 4.38 16.79 21.75
C LYS A 219 4.99 15.93 22.88
N ALA A 220 5.10 14.62 22.67
CA ALA A 220 5.67 13.71 23.65
C ALA A 220 7.20 13.85 23.71
N LYS A 221 7.74 14.13 24.90
CA LYS A 221 9.17 14.01 25.16
C LYS A 221 9.51 12.53 25.34
N VAL A 222 9.99 11.89 24.28
CA VAL A 222 10.48 10.50 24.33
C VAL A 222 11.96 10.50 24.67
N VAL A 223 12.33 9.88 25.80
CA VAL A 223 13.73 9.59 26.14
C VAL A 223 13.99 8.13 25.79
N ILE A 224 14.74 7.90 24.71
CA ILE A 224 15.17 6.55 24.32
C ILE A 224 16.51 6.28 25.02
N ASN A 225 16.46 5.47 26.08
CA ASN A 225 17.66 5.01 26.76
C ASN A 225 18.24 3.81 26.01
N THR A 226 19.20 4.06 25.12
CA THR A 226 20.09 3.01 24.61
C THR A 226 21.13 2.71 25.69
N LYS A 227 21.16 1.48 26.20
CA LYS A 227 22.28 1.03 27.04
C LYS A 227 23.58 1.04 26.23
N PRO A 228 24.72 1.43 26.83
CA PRO A 228 26.04 1.35 26.21
C PRO A 228 26.47 -0.10 25.95
#